data_AF-V3ZAD7-F1
#
_entry.id   AF-V3ZAD7-F1
#
_cell.length_a   1.000
_cell.length_b   1.000
_cell.length_c   1.000
_cell.angle_alpha   90.00
_cell.angle_beta   90.00
_cell.angle_gamma   90.00
#
_symmetry.space_group_name_H-M   'P 1'
#
loop_
_entity.id
_entity.type
_entity.pdbx_description
1 polymer ?
#
loop_
_entity_poly.entity_id
_entity_poly.type
_entity_poly.pdbx_seq_one_letter_code
_entity_poly.pdbx_strand_id
1 'polypeptide(L)'
;SNGDDVYLHEMISDSDIFLPSPPPPVRNPELQARIDKLKLQQANKEYKEMTKNVDLTQKYHADKFGDDIKALNRHLIAVFNFIVTVGGAFAFGYKSVEYSVGSSLPLQMMSGLIFATVVFFADLYFLIKYHSD
;
A
#
# COMPACT_ATOMS: atom_id res chain seq x y z
N SER A 1 36.36 -81.63 24.19
CA SER A 1 35.30 -81.59 23.17
C SER A 1 34.48 -80.34 23.44
N ASN A 2 34.53 -79.37 22.55
CA ASN A 2 33.34 -78.73 22.00
C ASN A 2 33.84 -77.72 20.97
N GLY A 3 33.60 -78.06 19.71
CA GLY A 3 33.68 -77.10 18.63
C GLY A 3 32.43 -76.25 18.78
N ASP A 4 32.63 -75.00 19.20
CA ASP A 4 31.55 -74.05 19.24
C ASP A 4 31.32 -73.61 17.80
N ASP A 5 30.22 -74.12 17.21
CA ASP A 5 29.75 -73.74 15.89
C ASP A 5 29.42 -72.25 15.92
N VAL A 6 30.38 -71.43 15.49
CA VAL A 6 30.20 -69.98 15.39
C VAL A 6 29.24 -69.71 14.24
N TYR A 7 27.98 -69.45 14.59
CA TYR A 7 26.96 -69.16 13.61
C TYR A 7 27.14 -67.76 13.05
N LEU A 8 27.29 -67.66 11.72
CA LEU A 8 27.51 -66.39 11.01
C LEU A 8 26.47 -65.31 11.36
N HIS A 9 25.24 -65.70 11.74
CA HIS A 9 24.22 -64.74 12.17
C HIS A 9 24.54 -64.03 13.48
N GLU A 10 25.32 -64.62 14.40
CA GLU A 10 25.75 -63.93 15.63
C GLU A 10 26.84 -62.90 15.30
N MET A 11 27.78 -63.25 14.43
CA MET A 11 28.83 -62.31 14.00
C MET A 11 28.29 -61.12 13.20
N ILE A 12 27.23 -61.32 12.41
CA ILE A 12 26.61 -60.23 11.64
C ILE A 12 25.70 -59.37 12.52
N SER A 13 25.09 -59.95 13.56
CA SER A 13 24.23 -59.21 14.50
C SER A 13 25.02 -58.18 15.32
N ASP A 14 26.29 -58.45 15.62
CA ASP A 14 27.20 -57.53 16.31
C ASP A 14 27.97 -56.58 15.36
N SER A 15 27.73 -56.65 14.05
CA SER A 15 28.37 -55.76 13.09
C SER A 15 27.50 -54.54 12.78
N ASP A 16 27.93 -53.37 13.22
CA ASP A 16 27.30 -52.10 12.86
C ASP A 16 27.52 -51.80 11.36
N ILE A 17 26.43 -51.72 10.60
CA ILE A 17 26.45 -51.35 9.19
C ILE A 17 26.80 -49.86 9.09
N PHE A 18 28.08 -49.56 8.86
CA PHE A 18 28.53 -48.20 8.61
C PHE A 18 28.21 -47.79 7.16
N LEU A 19 27.03 -47.20 6.95
CA LEU A 19 26.73 -46.56 5.66
C LEU A 19 27.60 -45.31 5.52
N PRO A 20 28.43 -45.17 4.47
CA PRO A 20 29.10 -43.91 4.21
C PRO A 20 28.04 -42.85 3.94
N SER A 21 27.95 -41.86 4.83
CA SER A 21 27.06 -40.72 4.61
C SER A 21 27.39 -40.07 3.27
N PRO A 22 26.41 -39.82 2.39
CA PRO A 22 26.63 -39.18 1.10
C PRO A 22 27.43 -37.88 1.30
N PRO A 23 28.45 -37.60 0.47
CA PRO A 23 29.19 -36.36 0.58
C PRO A 23 28.22 -35.18 0.48
N PRO A 24 28.37 -34.15 1.33
CA PRO A 24 27.49 -33.00 1.29
C PRO A 24 27.48 -32.42 -0.13
N PRO A 25 26.30 -32.08 -0.69
CA PRO A 25 26.21 -31.58 -2.05
C PRO A 25 27.12 -30.36 -2.22
N VAL A 26 27.89 -30.35 -3.30
CA VAL A 26 28.87 -29.29 -3.60
C VAL A 26 28.13 -27.95 -3.61
N ARG A 27 28.53 -27.04 -2.71
CA ARG A 27 27.91 -25.71 -2.59
C ARG A 27 28.09 -24.98 -3.92
N ASN A 28 26.98 -24.79 -4.61
CA ASN A 28 26.95 -24.03 -5.85
C ASN A 28 27.33 -22.56 -5.51
N PRO A 29 28.43 -22.01 -6.09
CA PRO A 29 28.91 -20.67 -5.78
C PRO A 29 27.86 -19.58 -6.08
N GLU A 30 26.97 -19.82 -7.04
CA GLU A 30 25.88 -18.90 -7.35
C GLU A 30 24.85 -18.80 -6.23
N LEU A 31 24.55 -19.93 -5.56
CA LEU A 31 23.61 -19.94 -4.43
C LEU A 31 24.21 -19.23 -3.22
N GLN A 32 25.52 -19.36 -3.00
CA GLN A 32 26.22 -18.67 -1.92
C GLN A 32 26.18 -17.15 -2.11
N ALA A 33 26.49 -16.68 -3.32
CA ALA A 33 26.42 -15.26 -3.67
C ALA A 33 25.01 -14.67 -3.49
N ARG A 34 23.96 -15.44 -3.81
CA ARG A 34 22.56 -15.04 -3.58
C ARG A 34 22.24 -14.95 -2.09
N ILE A 35 22.67 -15.92 -1.29
CA ILE A 35 22.46 -15.92 0.16
C ILE A 35 23.15 -14.72 0.80
N ASP A 36 24.38 -14.42 0.40
CA ASP A 36 25.14 -13.31 0.95
C ASP A 36 24.50 -11.96 0.58
N LYS A 37 24.00 -11.83 -0.65
CA LYS A 37 23.20 -10.66 -1.08
C LYS A 37 21.93 -10.51 -0.25
N LEU A 38 21.17 -11.60 -0.03
CA LEU A 38 19.93 -11.57 0.76
C LEU A 38 20.21 -11.22 2.22
N LYS A 39 21.28 -11.76 2.82
CA LYS A 39 21.71 -11.42 4.18
C LYS A 39 22.07 -9.95 4.30
N LEU A 40 22.81 -9.39 3.34
CA LEU A 40 23.14 -7.97 3.32
C LEU A 40 21.90 -7.09 3.20
N GLN A 41 20.93 -7.48 2.36
CA GLN A 41 19.66 -6.75 2.25
C GLN A 41 18.87 -6.77 3.55
N GLN A 42 18.81 -7.92 4.23
CA GLN A 42 18.11 -8.07 5.50
C GLN A 42 18.79 -7.26 6.60
N ALA A 43 20.12 -7.34 6.71
CA ALA A 43 20.90 -6.57 7.67
C ALA A 43 20.75 -5.06 7.44
N ASN A 44 20.73 -4.60 6.19
CA ASN A 44 20.49 -3.18 5.88
C ASN A 44 19.08 -2.72 6.27
N LYS A 45 18.06 -3.57 6.07
CA LYS A 45 16.69 -3.26 6.50
C LYS A 45 16.62 -3.14 8.02
N GLU A 46 17.22 -4.10 8.73
CA GLU A 46 17.23 -4.15 10.19
C GLU A 46 18.02 -2.99 10.80
N TYR A 47 19.17 -2.64 10.19
CA TYR A 47 19.94 -1.45 10.52
C TYR A 47 19.12 -0.16 10.34
N LYS A 48 18.38 -0.04 9.22
CA LYS A 48 17.52 1.12 8.96
C LYS A 48 16.37 1.24 9.95
N GLU A 49 15.76 0.12 10.38
CA GLU A 49 14.73 0.13 11.43
C GLU A 49 15.32 0.53 12.80
N MET A 50 16.51 0.03 13.15
CA MET A 50 17.19 0.41 14.39
C MET A 50 17.57 1.91 14.42
N THR A 51 17.99 2.45 13.28
CA THR A 51 18.45 3.84 13.17
C THR A 51 17.34 4.85 12.85
N LYS A 52 16.14 4.38 12.50
CA LYS A 52 14.96 5.22 12.18
C LYS A 52 14.61 6.24 13.27
N ASN A 53 14.88 5.93 14.53
CA ASN A 53 14.56 6.80 15.65
C ASN A 53 15.63 7.87 15.94
N VAL A 54 16.86 7.64 15.48
CA VAL A 54 18.03 8.51 15.72
C VAL A 54 18.41 9.33 14.48
N ASP A 55 18.01 8.92 13.29
CA ASP A 55 18.16 9.74 12.07
C ASP A 55 17.12 10.87 12.06
N LEU A 56 17.47 11.97 12.72
CA LEU A 56 16.67 13.19 12.77
C LEU A 56 16.35 13.71 11.36
N THR A 57 17.32 13.66 10.44
CA THR A 57 17.15 14.06 9.03
C THR A 57 16.09 13.23 8.33
N GLN A 58 16.14 11.91 8.44
CA GLN A 58 15.13 11.03 7.83
C GLN A 58 13.74 11.23 8.46
N LYS A 59 13.65 11.45 9.78
CA LYS A 59 12.39 11.80 10.45
C LYS A 59 11.82 13.12 9.94
N TYR A 60 12.62 14.17 9.86
CA TYR A 60 12.20 15.48 9.34
C TYR A 60 11.69 15.36 7.91
N HIS A 61 12.38 14.65 7.03
CA HIS A 61 11.92 14.45 5.65
C HIS A 61 10.63 13.62 5.55
N ALA A 62 10.51 12.56 6.35
CA ALA A 62 9.30 11.72 6.36
C ALA A 62 8.08 12.46 6.96
N ASP A 63 8.27 13.24 8.02
CA ASP A 63 7.21 14.05 8.63
C ASP A 63 6.80 15.20 7.71
N LYS A 64 7.75 15.90 7.09
CA LYS A 64 7.43 16.92 6.07
C LYS A 64 6.62 16.32 4.92
N PHE A 65 7.03 15.16 4.40
CA PHE A 65 6.29 14.48 3.35
C PHE A 65 4.90 14.02 3.81
N GLY A 66 4.78 13.53 5.04
CA GLY A 66 3.49 13.16 5.63
C GLY A 66 2.55 14.35 5.82
N ASP A 67 3.07 15.50 6.25
CA ASP A 67 2.30 16.72 6.44
C ASP A 67 1.92 17.37 5.11
N ASP A 68 2.80 17.34 4.11
CA ASP A 68 2.50 17.74 2.74
C ASP A 68 1.37 16.88 2.17
N ILE A 69 1.41 15.55 2.35
CA ILE A 69 0.33 14.65 1.91
C ILE A 69 -0.98 14.94 2.65
N LYS A 70 -0.96 15.20 3.96
CA LYS A 70 -2.16 15.59 4.71
C LYS A 70 -2.74 16.91 4.21
N ALA A 71 -1.90 17.89 3.89
CA ALA A 71 -2.31 19.16 3.32
C ALA A 71 -2.94 18.98 1.94
N LEU A 72 -2.36 18.15 1.07
CA LEU A 72 -2.92 17.81 -0.24
C LEU A 72 -4.28 17.11 -0.11
N ASN A 73 -4.43 16.16 0.82
CA ASN A 73 -5.71 15.49 1.07
C ASN A 73 -6.82 16.49 1.42
N ARG A 74 -6.52 17.53 2.21
CA ARG A 74 -7.48 18.58 2.56
C ARG A 74 -7.95 19.36 1.32
N HIS A 75 -7.02 19.70 0.42
CA HIS A 75 -7.36 20.39 -0.83
C HIS A 75 -8.20 19.49 -1.76
N LEU A 76 -7.85 18.21 -1.87
CA LEU A 76 -8.61 17.24 -2.66
C LEU A 76 -10.04 17.06 -2.14
N ILE A 77 -10.21 17.01 -0.81
CA ILE A 77 -11.54 16.93 -0.19
C ILE A 77 -12.37 18.19 -0.50
N ALA A 78 -11.75 19.38 -0.47
CA ALA A 78 -12.44 20.63 -0.80
C ALA A 78 -12.89 20.68 -2.27
N VAL A 79 -12.02 20.28 -3.20
CA VAL A 79 -12.36 20.19 -4.64
C VAL A 79 -13.46 19.16 -4.88
N PHE A 80 -13.40 18.01 -4.20
CA PHE A 80 -14.46 17.01 -4.29
C PHE A 80 -15.80 17.54 -3.78
N ASN A 81 -15.80 18.22 -2.63
CA ASN A 81 -17.01 18.83 -2.07
C ASN A 81 -17.62 19.84 -3.05
N PHE A 82 -16.81 20.71 -3.63
CA PHE A 82 -17.19 21.66 -4.66
C PHE A 82 -17.85 21.01 -5.89
N ILE A 83 -17.29 19.90 -6.38
CA ILE A 83 -17.88 19.17 -7.51
C ILE A 83 -19.25 18.59 -7.12
N VAL A 84 -19.37 18.04 -5.91
CA VAL A 84 -20.60 17.44 -5.41
C VAL A 84 -21.70 18.51 -5.21
N THR A 85 -21.38 19.67 -4.66
CA THR A 85 -22.34 20.75 -4.44
C THR A 85 -22.80 21.38 -5.75
N VAL A 86 -21.87 21.74 -6.65
CA VAL A 86 -22.21 22.31 -7.97
C VAL A 86 -22.99 21.31 -8.82
N GLY A 87 -22.56 20.04 -8.85
CA GLY A 87 -23.27 18.96 -9.54
C GLY A 87 -24.66 18.70 -8.96
N GLY A 88 -24.79 18.73 -7.64
CA GLY A 88 -26.06 18.60 -6.93
C GLY A 88 -27.02 19.75 -7.25
N ALA A 89 -26.52 20.99 -7.27
CA ALA A 89 -27.30 22.17 -7.62
C ALA A 89 -27.81 22.13 -9.07
N PHE A 90 -26.95 21.69 -9.99
CA PHE A 90 -27.35 21.46 -11.38
C PHE A 90 -28.44 20.40 -11.50
N ALA A 91 -28.22 19.23 -10.90
CA ALA A 91 -29.17 18.11 -10.94
C ALA A 91 -30.51 18.49 -10.31
N PHE A 92 -30.48 19.23 -9.20
CA PHE A 92 -31.66 19.77 -8.55
C PHE A 92 -32.39 20.77 -9.46
N GLY A 93 -31.69 21.75 -10.04
CA GLY A 93 -32.29 22.74 -10.94
C GLY A 93 -32.90 22.10 -12.19
N TYR A 94 -32.25 21.06 -12.73
CA TYR A 94 -32.75 20.27 -13.85
C TYR A 94 -34.03 19.51 -13.48
N LYS A 95 -34.00 18.73 -12.40
CA LYS A 95 -35.15 17.93 -11.94
C LYS A 95 -36.31 18.77 -11.42
N SER A 96 -36.02 19.94 -10.84
CA SER A 96 -37.02 20.88 -10.33
C SER A 96 -37.99 21.30 -11.44
N VAL A 97 -37.48 21.62 -12.63
CA VAL A 97 -38.32 22.01 -13.78
C VAL A 97 -39.09 20.82 -14.34
N GLU A 98 -38.47 19.64 -14.40
CA GLU A 98 -39.13 18.39 -14.84
C GLU A 98 -40.39 18.10 -14.00
N TYR A 99 -40.29 18.26 -12.68
CA TYR A 99 -41.43 18.04 -11.78
C TYR A 99 -42.49 19.14 -11.83
N SER A 100 -42.11 20.39 -12.11
CA SER A 100 -43.02 21.54 -11.99
C SER A 100 -43.75 21.90 -13.29
N VAL A 101 -43.04 21.90 -14.43
CA VAL A 101 -43.57 22.39 -15.72
C VAL A 101 -43.62 21.28 -16.78
N GLY A 102 -42.91 20.17 -16.56
CA GLY A 102 -42.82 19.02 -17.49
C GLY A 102 -41.50 18.96 -18.25
N SER A 103 -41.40 18.02 -19.21
CA SER A 103 -40.15 17.67 -19.91
C SER A 103 -39.72 18.64 -21.02
N SER A 104 -39.56 19.91 -20.68
CA SER A 104 -38.96 20.90 -21.58
C SER A 104 -37.44 20.96 -21.39
N LEU A 105 -36.71 20.23 -22.24
CA LEU A 105 -35.23 20.14 -22.15
C LEU A 105 -34.53 21.51 -22.07
N PRO A 106 -34.89 22.54 -22.86
CA PRO A 106 -34.21 23.85 -22.78
C PRO A 106 -34.38 24.52 -21.42
N LEU A 107 -35.58 24.48 -20.83
CA LEU A 107 -35.89 25.12 -19.57
C LEU A 107 -35.22 24.39 -18.39
N GLN A 108 -35.17 23.06 -18.44
CA GLN A 108 -34.46 22.24 -17.45
C GLN A 108 -32.96 22.56 -17.42
N MET A 109 -32.34 22.64 -18.60
CA MET A 109 -30.92 22.98 -18.71
C MET A 109 -30.63 24.41 -18.23
N MET A 110 -31.47 25.39 -18.59
CA MET A 110 -31.32 26.77 -18.13
C MET A 110 -31.45 26.88 -16.61
N SER A 111 -32.46 26.26 -16.01
CA SER A 111 -32.64 26.23 -14.56
C SER A 111 -31.45 25.58 -13.85
N GLY A 112 -31.02 24.40 -14.33
CA GLY A 112 -29.84 23.71 -13.81
C GLY A 112 -28.60 24.60 -13.85
N LEU A 113 -28.38 25.32 -14.97
CA LEU A 113 -27.24 26.22 -15.13
C LEU A 113 -27.29 27.43 -14.17
N ILE A 114 -28.48 28.00 -13.95
CA ILE A 114 -28.66 29.13 -13.02
C ILE A 114 -28.33 28.69 -11.59
N PHE A 115 -28.87 27.56 -11.12
CA PHE A 115 -28.55 27.06 -9.78
C PHE A 115 -27.08 26.67 -9.64
N ALA A 116 -26.52 26.00 -10.66
CA ALA A 116 -25.11 25.62 -10.66
C ALA A 116 -24.18 26.83 -10.60
N THR A 117 -24.47 27.91 -11.36
CA THR A 117 -23.64 29.12 -11.36
C THR A 117 -23.68 29.86 -10.02
N VAL A 118 -24.85 29.98 -9.40
CA VAL A 118 -24.97 30.59 -8.06
C VAL A 118 -24.15 29.82 -7.02
N VAL A 119 -24.29 28.50 -6.98
CA VAL A 119 -23.55 27.64 -6.03
C VAL A 119 -22.05 27.63 -6.36
N PHE A 120 -21.68 27.61 -7.63
CA PHE A 120 -20.29 27.72 -8.08
C PHE A 120 -19.62 28.97 -7.53
N PHE A 121 -20.26 30.14 -7.65
CA PHE A 121 -19.68 31.39 -7.13
C PHE A 121 -19.64 31.41 -5.61
N ALA A 122 -20.65 30.87 -4.93
CA ALA A 122 -20.66 30.76 -3.48
C ALA A 122 -19.49 29.88 -2.97
N ASP A 123 -19.34 28.68 -3.53
CA ASP A 123 -18.30 27.76 -3.10
C ASP A 123 -16.90 28.21 -3.53
N LEU A 124 -16.76 28.83 -4.71
CA LEU A 124 -15.50 29.44 -5.14
C LEU A 124 -15.08 30.56 -4.19
N TYR A 125 -16.03 31.40 -3.76
CA TYR A 125 -15.78 32.43 -2.76
C TYR A 125 -15.31 31.82 -1.42
N PHE A 126 -16.00 30.78 -0.94
CA PHE A 126 -15.60 30.08 0.30
C PHE A 126 -14.23 29.42 0.17
N LEU A 127 -13.91 28.81 -0.97
CA LEU A 127 -12.62 28.17 -1.22
C LEU A 127 -11.47 29.19 -1.22
N ILE A 128 -11.66 30.35 -1.86
CA ILE A 128 -10.66 31.42 -1.89
C ILE A 128 -10.48 32.02 -0.49
N LYS A 129 -11.59 32.29 0.22
CA LYS A 129 -11.54 32.86 1.56
C LYS A 129 -10.90 31.91 2.57
N TYR A 130 -11.19 30.61 2.48
CA TYR A 130 -10.59 29.58 3.36
C TYR A 130 -9.06 29.48 3.21
N HIS A 131 -8.50 29.80 2.05
CA HIS A 131 -7.05 29.78 1.84
C HIS A 131 -6.36 31.10 2.28
N SER A 132 -7.12 32.15 2.63
CA SER A 132 -6.56 33.44 3.08
C SER A 132 -6.48 33.61 4.60
N ASP A 133 -7.08 32.70 5.39
CA ASP A 133 -6.99 32.68 6.86
C ASP A 133 -6.23 31.42 7.31
#